data_AF-A0A4Q9I0F0-F1
#
_entry.id   AF-A0A4Q9I0F0-F1
#
_cell.length_a   1.000
_cell.length_b   1.000
_cell.length_c   1.000
_cell.angle_alpha   90.00
_cell.angle_beta   90.00
_cell.angle_gamma   90.00
#
_symmetry.space_group_name_H-M   'P 1'
#
loop_
_entity.id
_entity.type
_entity.pdbx_description
1 polymer ?
#
loop_
_entity_poly.entity_id
_entity_poly.type
_entity_poly.pdbx_seq_one_letter_code
_entity_poly.pdbx_strand_id
1 'polypeptide(L)'
;MSASHPPAASDPDHRHAALSSALGQRGLECTVEYGLSDYIVHAELPDGSSLIISPPQEPPSEHPESPESWLVTRHRSAEPAVYEVIYDSEPGGPHARHGGSVPGLLTAVDARLDQLGVPPRQEQERSAEGRAANVLPPAPAPSRVSVALAPSPSVGQHVLPTGPPTESPARAAPPPARPSSALGL
;
A
#
# COMPACT_ATOMS: atom_id res chain seq x y z
N MET A 1 -24.35 -9.74 -43.23
CA MET A 1 -23.11 -8.96 -43.08
C MET A 1 -22.48 -9.41 -41.77
N SER A 2 -21.44 -10.26 -41.85
CA SER A 2 -20.77 -10.79 -40.66
C SER A 2 -19.97 -9.67 -40.00
N ALA A 3 -20.32 -9.34 -38.75
CA ALA A 3 -19.48 -8.50 -37.91
C ALA A 3 -18.18 -9.27 -37.65
N SER A 4 -17.08 -8.77 -38.20
CA SER A 4 -15.74 -9.24 -37.81
C SER A 4 -15.53 -8.83 -36.36
N HIS A 5 -15.34 -9.81 -35.49
CA HIS A 5 -14.86 -9.59 -34.12
C HIS A 5 -13.50 -8.89 -34.21
N PRO A 6 -13.26 -7.76 -33.52
CA PRO A 6 -11.91 -7.27 -33.37
C PRO A 6 -11.09 -8.30 -32.56
N PRO A 7 -9.79 -8.48 -32.86
CA PRO A 7 -8.93 -9.31 -32.04
C PRO A 7 -8.97 -8.77 -30.61
N ALA A 8 -9.20 -9.64 -29.63
CA ALA A 8 -9.26 -9.28 -28.21
C ALA A 8 -8.07 -8.39 -27.83
N ALA A 9 -8.32 -7.09 -27.73
CA ALA A 9 -7.39 -6.15 -27.15
C ALA A 9 -7.08 -6.64 -25.74
N SER A 10 -5.79 -6.71 -25.40
CA SER A 10 -5.37 -7.25 -24.11
C SER A 10 -6.04 -6.48 -22.98
N ASP A 11 -6.95 -7.16 -22.29
CA ASP A 11 -7.72 -6.65 -21.18
C ASP A 11 -6.81 -5.86 -20.19
N PRO A 12 -7.22 -4.68 -19.69
CA PRO A 12 -6.46 -3.93 -18.68
C PRO A 12 -6.11 -4.80 -17.47
N ASP A 13 -6.90 -5.84 -17.17
CA ASP A 13 -6.57 -6.83 -16.16
C ASP A 13 -5.24 -7.54 -16.44
N HIS A 14 -4.99 -7.94 -17.68
CA HIS A 14 -3.78 -8.66 -18.05
C HIS A 14 -2.52 -7.79 -17.96
N ARG A 15 -2.63 -6.48 -18.17
CA ARG A 15 -1.49 -5.55 -18.18
C ARG A 15 -1.00 -5.24 -16.77
N HIS A 16 -1.89 -4.83 -15.86
CA HIS A 16 -1.49 -4.61 -14.48
C HIS A 16 -1.02 -5.93 -13.85
N ALA A 17 -1.63 -7.06 -14.21
CA ALA A 17 -1.18 -8.38 -13.76
C ALA A 17 0.24 -8.69 -14.26
N ALA A 18 0.59 -8.32 -15.49
CA ALA A 18 1.96 -8.47 -15.99
C ALA A 18 2.96 -7.57 -15.24
N LEU A 19 2.59 -6.32 -14.94
CA LEU A 19 3.40 -5.40 -14.14
C LEU A 19 3.61 -5.94 -12.71
N SER A 20 2.54 -6.25 -12.01
CA SER A 20 2.57 -6.80 -10.65
C SER A 20 3.33 -8.13 -10.59
N SER A 21 3.18 -8.98 -11.60
CA SER A 21 3.92 -10.23 -11.70
C SER A 21 5.42 -9.99 -11.87
N ALA A 22 5.82 -9.09 -12.78
CA ALA A 22 7.23 -8.76 -13.02
C ALA A 22 7.90 -8.13 -11.79
N LEU A 23 7.24 -7.16 -11.16
CA LEU A 23 7.71 -6.55 -9.91
C LEU A 23 7.73 -7.56 -8.75
N GLY A 24 6.74 -8.47 -8.72
CA GLY A 24 6.72 -9.59 -7.80
C GLY A 24 7.90 -10.53 -7.98
N GLN A 25 8.33 -10.84 -9.21
CA GLN A 25 9.57 -11.62 -9.44
C GLN A 25 10.82 -10.92 -8.89
N ARG A 26 10.80 -9.59 -8.82
CA ARG A 26 11.85 -8.78 -8.17
C ARG A 26 11.77 -8.76 -6.64
N GLY A 27 10.74 -9.36 -6.05
CA GLY A 27 10.55 -9.38 -4.60
C GLY A 27 9.77 -8.19 -4.06
N LEU A 28 9.21 -7.35 -4.94
CA LEU A 28 8.42 -6.20 -4.53
C LEU A 28 6.97 -6.63 -4.25
N GLU A 29 6.42 -6.12 -3.15
CA GLU A 29 5.00 -6.23 -2.86
C GLU A 29 4.27 -5.11 -3.58
N CYS A 30 3.34 -5.48 -4.47
CA CYS A 30 2.62 -4.53 -5.31
C CYS A 30 1.16 -4.45 -4.89
N THR A 31 0.64 -3.23 -4.80
CA THR A 31 -0.78 -2.95 -4.62
C THR A 31 -1.29 -2.18 -5.84
N VAL A 32 -2.46 -2.58 -6.34
CA VAL A 32 -3.09 -1.90 -7.48
C VAL A 32 -4.26 -1.08 -6.96
N GLU A 33 -4.22 0.22 -7.23
CA GLU A 33 -5.28 1.15 -6.91
C GLU A 33 -6.09 1.43 -8.16
N TYR A 34 -7.39 1.12 -8.13
CA TYR A 34 -8.29 1.35 -9.26
C TYR A 34 -9.06 2.65 -9.05
N GLY A 35 -8.86 3.60 -9.96
CA GLY A 35 -9.71 4.76 -10.14
C GLY A 35 -10.94 4.46 -11.00
N LEU A 36 -11.75 5.47 -11.25
CA LEU A 36 -12.97 5.36 -12.06
C LEU A 36 -12.70 5.09 -13.55
N SER A 37 -11.47 5.33 -14.01
CA SER A 37 -11.12 5.20 -15.42
C SER A 37 -9.69 4.69 -15.65
N ASP A 38 -8.92 4.50 -14.58
CA ASP A 38 -7.54 4.08 -14.69
C ASP A 38 -7.07 3.31 -13.45
N TYR A 39 -5.86 2.75 -13.49
CA TYR A 39 -5.21 2.08 -12.38
C TYR A 39 -3.80 2.61 -12.14
N ILE A 40 -3.38 2.57 -10.88
CA ILE A 40 -2.02 2.90 -10.47
C ILE A 40 -1.43 1.68 -9.76
N VAL A 41 -0.22 1.28 -10.16
CA VAL A 41 0.52 0.23 -9.46
C VAL A 41 1.48 0.88 -8.49
N HIS A 42 1.29 0.58 -7.21
CA HIS A 42 2.16 0.97 -6.12
C HIS A 42 3.04 -0.22 -5.74
N ALA A 43 4.31 0.01 -5.44
CA ALA A 43 5.20 -1.01 -4.92
C ALA A 43 6.12 -0.44 -3.83
N GLU A 44 6.19 -1.13 -2.70
CA GLU A 44 7.05 -0.73 -1.59
C GLU A 44 8.48 -1.23 -1.81
N LEU A 45 9.45 -0.33 -1.69
CA LEU A 45 10.86 -0.64 -1.80
C LEU A 45 11.47 -0.92 -0.41
N PRO A 46 12.51 -1.77 -0.30
CA PRO A 46 13.13 -2.13 0.99
C PRO A 46 13.71 -0.96 1.79
N ASP A 47 13.97 0.17 1.13
CA ASP A 47 14.51 1.38 1.72
C ASP A 47 13.43 2.32 2.28
N GLY A 48 12.16 1.87 2.30
CA GLY A 48 11.01 2.62 2.80
C GLY A 48 10.51 3.72 1.85
N SER A 49 10.91 3.67 0.58
CA SER A 49 10.33 4.50 -0.48
C SER A 49 9.31 3.69 -1.29
N SER A 50 8.39 4.37 -1.95
CA SER A 50 7.35 3.77 -2.77
C SER A 50 7.61 4.07 -4.24
N LEU A 51 7.46 3.07 -5.09
CA LEU A 51 7.41 3.19 -6.54
C LEU A 51 5.95 3.33 -6.97
N ILE A 52 5.65 4.28 -7.84
CA ILE A 52 4.32 4.56 -8.37
C ILE A 52 4.41 4.48 -9.90
N ILE A 53 3.67 3.56 -10.50
CA ILE A 53 3.57 3.37 -11.95
C ILE A 53 2.14 3.74 -12.35
N SER A 54 2.01 4.83 -13.09
CA SER A 54 0.73 5.33 -13.56
C SER A 54 0.75 5.53 -15.08
N PRO A 55 -0.34 5.23 -15.78
CA PRO A 55 -0.57 5.75 -17.12
C PRO A 55 -0.94 7.26 -17.07
N PRO A 56 -1.03 7.93 -18.24
CA PRO A 56 -1.28 9.36 -18.35
C PRO A 56 -2.63 9.72 -17.75
N GLN A 57 -2.66 10.80 -16.99
CA GLN A 57 -3.87 11.29 -16.34
C GLN A 57 -4.60 12.28 -17.28
N GLU A 58 -5.02 11.82 -18.47
CA GLU A 58 -5.77 12.64 -19.44
C GLU A 58 -7.30 12.51 -19.25
N PRO A 59 -8.11 13.49 -19.73
CA PRO A 59 -9.49 13.61 -19.32
C PRO A 59 -10.38 12.42 -19.77
N PRO A 60 -11.49 12.15 -19.07
CA PRO A 60 -12.20 10.86 -19.08
C PRO A 60 -12.78 10.38 -20.42
N SER A 61 -12.75 11.20 -21.47
CA SER A 61 -13.54 11.00 -22.69
C SER A 61 -12.89 10.11 -23.74
N GLU A 62 -11.57 9.93 -23.69
CA GLU A 62 -10.81 9.12 -24.65
C GLU A 62 -9.84 8.23 -23.87
N HIS A 63 -10.36 7.23 -23.14
CA HIS A 63 -9.53 6.18 -22.57
C HIS A 63 -9.36 5.06 -23.60
N PRO A 64 -8.24 4.99 -24.32
CA PRO A 64 -7.93 3.81 -25.10
C PRO A 64 -7.85 2.59 -24.18
N GLU A 65 -8.18 1.41 -24.71
CA GLU A 65 -8.03 0.11 -24.05
C GLU A 65 -6.58 -0.20 -23.63
N SER A 66 -5.63 0.66 -24.00
CA SER A 66 -4.22 0.54 -23.72
C SER A 66 -3.62 1.93 -23.51
N PRO A 67 -2.88 2.18 -22.41
CA PRO A 67 -2.22 3.45 -22.19
C PRO A 67 -1.21 3.77 -23.28
N GLU A 68 -1.22 5.02 -23.73
CA GLU A 68 -0.35 5.54 -24.80
C GLU A 68 1.06 5.86 -24.31
N SER A 69 1.21 6.08 -23.01
CA SER A 69 2.47 6.34 -22.32
C SER A 69 2.40 5.87 -20.86
N TRP A 70 3.47 6.09 -20.11
CA TRP A 70 3.61 5.71 -18.72
C TRP A 70 4.50 6.70 -17.99
N LEU A 71 4.14 6.98 -16.74
CA LEU A 71 4.95 7.72 -15.79
C LEU A 71 5.28 6.79 -14.62
N VAL A 72 6.56 6.76 -14.26
CA VAL A 72 7.05 6.02 -13.09
C VAL A 72 7.82 6.96 -12.19
N THR A 73 7.36 7.07 -10.96
CA THR A 73 7.98 7.91 -9.94
C THR A 73 8.34 7.11 -8.72
N ARG A 74 9.37 7.56 -8.01
CA ARG A 74 9.73 7.08 -6.68
C ARG A 74 9.55 8.20 -5.68
N HIS A 75 8.88 7.89 -4.59
CA HIS A 75 8.60 8.83 -3.53
C HIS A 75 9.07 8.27 -2.18
N ARG A 76 9.77 9.09 -1.40
CA ARG A 76 10.08 8.80 0.00
C ARG A 76 9.58 9.98 0.84
N SER A 77 8.69 9.70 1.79
CA SER A 77 8.16 10.72 2.70
C SER A 77 9.06 10.98 3.92
N ALA A 78 9.97 10.05 4.25
CA ALA A 78 10.91 10.19 5.35
C ALA A 78 12.08 11.12 4.99
N GLU A 79 12.48 11.98 5.93
CA GLU A 79 13.52 12.99 5.69
C GLU A 79 14.91 12.38 5.43
N PRO A 80 15.64 12.83 4.38
CA PRO A 80 15.20 13.83 3.41
C PRO A 80 14.16 13.25 2.43
N ALA A 81 13.04 13.94 2.25
CA ALA A 81 12.03 13.53 1.29
C ALA A 81 12.62 13.44 -0.12
N VAL A 82 12.31 12.36 -0.83
CA VAL A 82 12.80 12.12 -2.19
C VAL A 82 11.61 12.05 -3.12
N TYR A 83 11.67 12.82 -4.20
CA TYR A 83 10.79 12.67 -5.36
C TYR A 83 11.65 12.54 -6.60
N GLU A 84 11.48 11.45 -7.33
CA GLU A 84 12.28 11.11 -8.49
C GLU A 84 11.38 10.57 -9.61
N VAL A 85 11.58 11.06 -10.83
CA VAL A 85 11.00 10.48 -12.04
C VAL A 85 11.99 9.44 -12.59
N ILE A 86 11.59 8.18 -12.59
CA ILE A 86 12.42 7.04 -13.04
C ILE A 86 12.18 6.78 -14.53
N TYR A 87 10.94 6.88 -14.96
CA TYR A 87 10.53 6.66 -16.33
C TYR A 87 9.40 7.61 -16.68
N ASP A 88 9.45 8.14 -17.89
CA ASP A 88 8.47 9.09 -18.39
C ASP A 88 8.45 8.96 -19.90
N SER A 89 7.44 8.23 -20.39
CA SER A 89 7.16 8.08 -21.82
C SER A 89 6.03 8.96 -22.30
N GLU A 90 5.58 9.94 -21.50
CA GLU A 90 4.62 10.93 -21.95
C GLU A 90 5.17 11.75 -23.12
N PRO A 91 4.31 12.35 -23.96
CA PRO A 91 4.76 13.18 -25.07
C PRO A 91 5.71 14.29 -24.59
N GLY A 92 6.95 14.27 -25.07
CA GLY A 92 8.01 15.22 -24.66
C GLY A 92 8.90 14.72 -23.51
N GLY A 93 8.56 13.60 -22.88
CA GLY A 93 9.37 12.94 -21.85
C GLY A 93 10.63 12.25 -22.40
N PRO A 94 11.63 11.98 -21.54
CA PRO A 94 12.90 11.34 -21.93
C PRO A 94 12.74 9.94 -22.55
N HIS A 95 11.60 9.29 -22.31
CA HIS A 95 11.26 7.96 -22.83
C HIS A 95 10.08 7.99 -23.80
N ALA A 96 9.70 9.17 -24.33
CA ALA A 96 8.55 9.33 -25.23
C ALA A 96 8.55 8.35 -26.41
N ARG A 97 9.73 8.00 -26.93
CA ARG A 97 9.91 7.02 -28.01
C ARG A 97 9.37 5.62 -27.71
N HIS A 98 9.17 5.29 -26.43
CA HIS A 98 8.67 3.97 -26.01
C HIS A 98 7.15 3.94 -25.86
N GLY A 99 6.46 5.10 -25.76
CA GLY A 99 5.02 5.19 -25.55
C GLY A 99 4.53 4.23 -24.46
N GLY A 100 3.45 3.50 -24.74
CA GLY A 100 2.80 2.53 -23.86
C GLY A 100 3.53 1.20 -23.64
N SER A 101 4.80 1.09 -24.05
CA SER A 101 5.58 -0.16 -23.99
C SER A 101 5.92 -0.58 -22.56
N VAL A 102 5.28 -1.66 -22.09
CA VAL A 102 5.56 -2.30 -20.79
C VAL A 102 6.99 -2.86 -20.71
N PRO A 103 7.55 -3.54 -21.74
CA PRO A 103 8.95 -4.00 -21.67
C PRO A 103 9.97 -2.87 -21.50
N GLY A 104 9.74 -1.72 -22.15
CA GLY A 104 10.61 -0.55 -22.00
C GLY A 104 10.55 0.04 -20.59
N LEU A 105 9.36 0.10 -20.02
CA LEU A 105 9.13 0.51 -18.63
C LEU A 105 9.82 -0.43 -17.64
N LEU A 106 9.58 -1.75 -17.75
CA LEU A 106 10.15 -2.73 -16.83
C LEU A 106 11.68 -2.72 -16.85
N THR A 107 12.28 -2.57 -18.04
CA THR A 107 13.74 -2.44 -18.18
C THR A 107 14.30 -1.23 -17.43
N ALA A 108 13.61 -0.08 -17.50
CA ALA A 108 14.04 1.13 -16.80
C ALA A 108 13.87 1.01 -15.28
N VAL A 109 12.76 0.40 -14.83
CA VAL A 109 12.52 0.11 -13.42
C VAL A 109 13.58 -0.83 -12.87
N ASP A 110 13.86 -1.95 -13.54
CA ASP A 110 14.89 -2.90 -13.14
C ASP A 110 16.27 -2.23 -13.02
N ALA A 111 16.67 -1.46 -14.02
CA ALA A 111 17.94 -0.74 -13.99
C ALA A 111 18.02 0.25 -12.81
N ARG A 112 16.91 0.88 -12.44
CA ARG A 112 16.87 1.77 -11.28
C ARG A 112 16.89 1.02 -9.96
N LEU A 113 16.17 -0.09 -9.86
CA LEU A 113 16.20 -0.97 -8.68
C LEU A 113 17.62 -1.49 -8.42
N ASP A 114 18.35 -1.87 -9.47
CA ASP A 114 19.76 -2.28 -9.36
C ASP A 114 20.66 -1.13 -8.86
N GLN A 115 20.45 0.10 -9.34
CA GLN A 115 21.18 1.28 -8.84
C GLN A 115 20.88 1.61 -7.38
N LEU A 116 19.66 1.33 -6.93
CA LEU A 116 19.24 1.47 -5.53
C LEU A 116 19.71 0.29 -4.66
N GLY A 117 20.31 -0.75 -5.27
CA GLY A 117 20.77 -1.94 -4.58
C GLY A 117 19.62 -2.80 -4.04
N VAL A 118 18.45 -2.76 -4.68
CA VAL A 118 17.31 -3.63 -4.36
C VAL A 118 17.56 -5.01 -4.97
N PRO A 119 17.95 -6.01 -4.16
CA PRO A 119 18.34 -7.31 -4.68
C PRO A 119 17.09 -8.08 -5.16
N PRO A 120 17.22 -9.07 -6.06
CA PRO A 120 16.10 -9.89 -6.49
C PRO A 120 15.52 -10.72 -5.33
N ARG A 121 14.27 -11.19 -5.47
CA ARG A 121 13.52 -11.92 -4.42
C ARG A 121 14.35 -13.01 -3.70
N GLN A 122 15.04 -13.85 -4.46
CA GLN A 122 15.81 -14.98 -3.91
C GLN A 122 16.90 -14.55 -2.92
N GLU A 123 17.50 -13.38 -3.14
CA GLU A 123 18.53 -12.82 -2.27
C GLU A 123 17.94 -12.09 -1.06
N GLN A 124 16.76 -11.49 -1.23
CA GLN A 124 15.96 -10.95 -0.12
C GLN A 124 15.51 -12.07 0.83
N GLU A 125 14.99 -13.17 0.31
CA GLU A 125 14.57 -14.36 1.08
C GLU A 125 15.76 -14.93 1.87
N ARG A 126 16.89 -15.17 1.20
CA ARG A 126 18.12 -15.63 1.85
C ARG A 126 18.58 -14.68 2.96
N SER A 127 18.51 -13.37 2.73
CA SER A 127 18.88 -12.37 3.74
C SER A 127 17.91 -12.35 4.93
N ALA A 128 16.61 -12.52 4.68
CA ALA A 128 15.59 -12.62 5.73
C ALA A 128 15.78 -13.90 6.57
N GLU A 129 16.03 -15.04 5.94
CA GLU A 129 16.30 -16.32 6.62
C GLU A 129 17.59 -16.26 7.45
N GLY A 130 18.66 -15.66 6.92
CA GLY A 130 19.90 -15.43 7.67
C GLY A 130 19.70 -14.53 8.90
N ARG A 131 18.80 -13.55 8.80
CA ARG A 131 18.45 -12.66 9.92
C ARG A 131 17.57 -13.36 10.94
N ALA A 132 16.61 -14.19 10.52
CA ALA A 132 15.76 -15.00 11.38
C ALA A 132 16.56 -16.08 12.14
N ALA A 133 17.54 -16.70 11.49
CA ALA A 133 18.43 -17.68 12.12
C ALA A 133 19.33 -17.09 13.22
N ASN A 134 19.57 -15.76 13.19
CA ASN A 134 20.35 -15.06 14.20
C ASN A 134 19.49 -14.53 15.38
N VAL A 135 18.15 -14.65 15.28
CA VAL A 135 17.24 -14.44 16.41
C VAL A 135 17.09 -15.77 17.14
N LEU A 136 17.94 -15.98 18.15
CA LEU A 136 17.86 -17.12 19.06
C LEU A 136 16.42 -17.19 19.65
N PRO A 137 15.69 -18.32 19.53
CA PRO A 137 14.42 -18.47 20.23
C PRO A 137 14.69 -18.44 21.75
N PRO A 138 13.86 -17.76 22.57
CA PRO A 138 13.94 -17.96 24.01
C PRO A 138 13.68 -19.44 24.29
N ALA A 139 14.64 -20.08 24.97
CA ALA A 139 14.55 -21.49 25.33
C ALA A 139 13.20 -21.79 26.01
N PRO A 140 12.53 -22.91 25.67
CA PRO A 140 11.29 -23.28 26.34
C PRO A 140 11.58 -23.60 27.81
N ALA A 141 11.01 -22.81 28.72
CA ALA A 141 11.04 -23.12 30.15
C ALA A 141 10.30 -24.45 30.40
N PRO A 142 10.80 -25.34 31.27
CA PRO A 142 10.17 -26.63 31.52
C PRO A 142 8.80 -26.45 32.18
N SER A 143 7.79 -27.09 31.57
CA SER A 143 6.42 -27.17 32.06
C SER A 143 6.37 -27.64 33.52
N ARG A 144 5.95 -26.77 34.44
CA ARG A 144 5.54 -27.20 35.77
C ARG A 144 4.13 -27.78 35.69
N VAL A 145 4.03 -29.08 35.93
CA VAL A 145 2.79 -29.81 36.21
C VAL A 145 2.06 -29.12 37.38
N SER A 146 0.87 -28.58 37.11
CA SER A 146 -0.06 -28.15 38.15
C SER A 146 -0.91 -29.34 38.59
N VAL A 147 -0.63 -29.86 39.78
CA VAL A 147 -1.47 -30.85 40.45
C VAL A 147 -2.74 -30.17 40.93
N ALA A 148 -3.88 -30.74 40.55
CA ALA A 148 -5.20 -30.36 41.03
C ALA A 148 -5.39 -30.73 42.52
N LEU A 149 -5.93 -29.79 43.30
CA LEU A 149 -6.52 -30.05 44.62
C LEU A 149 -7.76 -29.17 44.79
N ALA A 150 -8.91 -29.82 44.79
CA ALA A 150 -10.18 -29.33 45.34
C ALA A 150 -10.45 -30.11 46.67
N PRO A 151 -11.54 -29.89 47.44
CA PRO A 151 -12.47 -28.75 47.55
C PRO A 151 -12.85 -28.37 49.03
N SER A 152 -13.75 -27.36 49.15
CA SER A 152 -14.83 -27.22 50.18
C SER A 152 -14.52 -26.44 51.50
N PRO A 153 -15.54 -26.05 52.32
CA PRO A 153 -16.40 -24.86 52.17
C PRO A 153 -16.55 -24.02 53.49
N SER A 154 -17.37 -22.94 53.46
CA SER A 154 -18.34 -22.52 54.52
C SER A 154 -18.25 -21.08 55.11
N VAL A 155 -19.37 -20.36 54.90
CA VAL A 155 -20.16 -19.48 55.82
C VAL A 155 -19.63 -18.13 56.37
N GLY A 156 -20.47 -17.08 56.19
CA GLY A 156 -20.57 -15.89 57.06
C GLY A 156 -20.77 -14.57 56.29
N GLN A 157 -21.97 -14.25 55.80
CA GLN A 157 -22.97 -13.34 56.39
C GLN A 157 -22.63 -11.82 56.47
N HIS A 158 -23.42 -11.06 55.70
CA HIS A 158 -24.16 -9.84 56.07
C HIS A 158 -23.43 -8.48 56.23
N VAL A 159 -23.83 -7.49 55.39
CA VAL A 159 -24.55 -6.24 55.72
C VAL A 159 -24.21 -5.12 54.71
N LEU A 160 -25.27 -4.42 54.31
CA LEU A 160 -25.44 -3.19 53.50
C LEU A 160 -24.30 -2.14 53.53
N PRO A 161 -24.26 -1.30 52.49
CA PRO A 161 -24.15 0.15 52.70
C PRO A 161 -25.42 0.90 52.29
N THR A 162 -25.96 1.62 53.28
CA THR A 162 -26.98 2.67 53.18
C THR A 162 -26.30 3.99 52.83
N GLY A 163 -26.81 4.74 51.84
CA GLY A 163 -26.56 6.18 51.68
C GLY A 163 -26.61 6.73 50.25
N PRO A 164 -27.61 7.58 49.90
CA PRO A 164 -27.66 8.40 48.67
C PRO A 164 -27.37 9.90 49.01
N PRO A 165 -27.58 10.91 48.11
CA PRO A 165 -27.53 10.98 46.64
C PRO A 165 -26.53 12.10 46.19
N THR A 166 -26.43 12.39 44.88
CA THR A 166 -26.53 13.76 44.32
C THR A 166 -26.37 13.73 42.79
N GLU A 167 -27.49 14.06 42.14
CA GLU A 167 -27.69 14.82 40.89
C GLU A 167 -26.68 14.76 39.72
N SER A 168 -27.20 14.27 38.57
CA SER A 168 -26.98 14.82 37.21
C SER A 168 -27.41 16.30 37.13
N PRO A 169 -27.11 17.12 36.08
CA PRO A 169 -26.72 16.77 34.71
C PRO A 169 -25.65 17.69 34.08
N ALA A 170 -25.25 17.44 32.82
CA ALA A 170 -25.27 18.44 31.74
C ALA A 170 -24.36 18.05 30.56
N ARG A 171 -25.02 17.49 29.55
CA ARG A 171 -24.75 17.62 28.12
C ARG A 171 -24.02 18.93 27.77
N ALA A 172 -22.74 18.82 27.39
CA ALA A 172 -22.02 19.91 26.72
C ALA A 172 -22.45 19.94 25.25
N ALA A 173 -22.98 21.10 24.84
CA ALA A 173 -23.45 21.39 23.49
C ALA A 173 -22.30 21.54 22.48
N PRO A 174 -22.55 21.29 21.17
CA PRO A 174 -21.62 21.65 20.11
C PRO A 174 -21.51 23.18 19.94
N PRO A 175 -20.36 23.70 19.46
CA PRO A 175 -20.13 25.13 19.33
C PRO A 175 -21.04 25.78 18.28
N PRO A 176 -21.42 27.07 18.45
CA PRO A 176 -22.21 27.78 17.46
C PRO A 176 -21.40 28.11 16.19
N ALA A 177 -22.03 27.91 15.04
CA ALA A 177 -21.58 28.43 13.76
C ALA A 177 -21.55 29.98 13.80
N ARG A 178 -20.44 30.58 13.36
CA ARG A 178 -20.33 32.02 13.15
C ARG A 178 -21.02 32.42 11.84
N PRO A 179 -21.80 33.52 11.81
CA PRO A 179 -22.37 34.06 10.57
C PRO A 179 -21.38 34.95 9.80
N SER A 180 -21.73 35.10 8.52
CA SER A 180 -21.09 35.86 7.44
C SER A 180 -20.53 37.24 7.78
N SER A 181 -19.48 37.62 7.06
CA SER A 181 -19.21 39.03 6.72
C SER A 181 -19.13 39.15 5.20
N ALA A 182 -20.14 39.81 4.65
CA ALA A 182 -20.11 40.43 3.33
C ALA A 182 -19.83 41.93 3.54
N LEU A 183 -18.78 42.46 2.91
CA LEU A 183 -18.69 43.77 2.24
C LEU A 183 -17.22 44.13 2.04
N GLY A 184 -16.84 44.51 0.81
CA GLY A 184 -15.51 45.06 0.56
C GLY A 184 -15.25 45.37 -0.91
N LEU A 185 -15.99 46.38 -1.42
CA LEU A 185 -15.75 47.25 -2.58
C LEU A 185 -15.48 46.61 -3.97
#